data_AF-A0A7M3XJ24-F1
#
_entry.id   AF-A0A7M3XJ24-F1
#
_cell.length_a   1.000
_cell.length_b   1.000
_cell.length_c   1.000
_cell.angle_alpha   90.00
_cell.angle_beta   90.00
_cell.angle_gamma   90.00
#
_symmetry.space_group_name_H-M   'P 1'
#
loop_
_entity.id
_entity.type
_entity.pdbx_description
1 polymer ?
#
loop_
_entity_poly.entity_id
_entity_poly.type
_entity_poly.pdbx_seq_one_letter_code
_entity_poly.pdbx_strand_id
1 'polypeptide(L)' 'MMSERVRLAFTIGYIGRHFHGSQIQPDVRTVQGELIKAFTKLNWLNKESGHNLV' A
#
# COMPACT_ATOMS: atom_id res chain seq x y z
N MET A 1 11.78 19.41 -13.67
CA MET A 1 11.89 18.10 -14.35
C MET A 1 10.55 17.41 -14.23
N MET A 2 9.97 16.92 -15.32
CA MET A 2 8.76 16.10 -15.26
C MET A 2 9.14 14.76 -14.61
N SER A 3 8.67 14.50 -13.40
CA SER A 3 8.80 13.19 -12.79
C SER A 3 7.92 12.21 -13.58
N GLU A 4 8.53 11.34 -14.38
CA GLU A 4 7.78 10.27 -15.03
C GLU A 4 7.13 9.38 -13.97
N ARG A 5 5.82 9.12 -14.14
CA ARG A 5 5.13 8.13 -13.33
C ARG A 5 5.40 6.75 -13.93
N VAL A 6 5.96 5.86 -13.13
CA VAL A 6 6.14 4.44 -13.48
C VAL A 6 5.09 3.59 -12.79
N ARG A 7 4.79 2.41 -13.37
CA ARG A 7 3.99 1.37 -12.72
C ARG A 7 4.91 0.29 -12.20
N LEU A 8 4.76 -0.07 -10.93
CA LEU A 8 5.52 -1.13 -10.27
C LEU A 8 4.56 -2.28 -9.91
N ALA A 9 5.04 -3.51 -10.05
CA ALA A 9 4.36 -4.71 -9.59
C ALA A 9 5.22 -5.40 -8.53
N PHE A 10 4.60 -5.81 -7.43
CA PHE A 10 5.27 -6.43 -6.31
C PHE A 10 4.71 -7.83 -6.07
N THR A 11 5.59 -8.80 -5.81
CA THR A 11 5.22 -10.09 -5.22
C THR A 11 5.65 -10.08 -3.77
N ILE A 12 4.73 -10.35 -2.84
CA ILE A 12 4.98 -10.24 -1.40
C ILE A 12 4.47 -11.49 -0.70
N GLY A 13 5.35 -12.14 0.08
CA GLY A 13 4.98 -13.15 1.07
C GLY A 13 4.88 -12.51 2.45
N TYR A 14 3.92 -12.94 3.27
CA TYR A 14 3.75 -12.43 4.64
C TYR A 14 3.24 -13.52 5.60
N ILE A 15 3.58 -13.36 6.89
CA ILE A 15 3.05 -14.21 7.96
C ILE A 15 1.72 -13.62 8.45
N GLY A 16 0.61 -14.30 8.14
CA GLY A 16 -0.74 -13.78 8.34
C GLY A 16 -1.26 -13.70 9.77
N ARG A 17 -0.54 -14.20 10.78
CA ARG A 17 -1.04 -14.38 12.17
C ARG A 17 -1.63 -13.11 12.81
N HIS A 18 -1.13 -11.92 12.44
CA HIS A 18 -1.54 -10.63 13.01
C HIS A 18 -2.28 -9.72 12.02
N PHE A 19 -2.83 -10.31 10.96
CA PHE A 19 -3.52 -9.61 9.89
C PHE A 19 -4.90 -10.22 9.65
N HIS A 20 -5.89 -9.37 9.38
CA HIS A 20 -7.26 -9.78 9.07
C HIS A 20 -7.44 -9.99 7.57
N GLY A 21 -6.48 -10.68 6.95
CA GLY A 21 -6.40 -10.83 5.50
C GLY A 21 -5.58 -9.72 4.80
N SER A 22 -5.53 -9.81 3.47
CA SER A 22 -4.75 -8.89 2.65
C SER A 22 -5.47 -7.58 2.37
N GLN A 23 -6.75 -7.65 2.01
CA GLN A 23 -7.57 -6.51 1.61
C GLN A 23 -7.90 -5.58 2.79
N ILE A 24 -7.88 -4.27 2.53
CA ILE A 24 -8.22 -3.24 3.51
C ILE A 24 -9.67 -3.37 3.98
N GLN A 25 -9.87 -3.19 5.29
CA GLN A 25 -11.16 -3.25 5.98
C GLN A 25 -11.17 -2.18 7.09
N PRO A 26 -12.35 -1.68 7.51
CA PRO A 26 -12.46 -0.75 8.63
C PRO A 26 -11.87 -1.34 9.92
N ASP A 27 -11.18 -0.50 10.69
CA ASP A 27 -10.78 -0.72 12.09
C ASP A 27 -9.88 -1.93 12.40
N VAL A 28 -9.45 -2.69 11.39
CA VAL A 28 -8.58 -3.85 11.55
C VAL A 28 -7.29 -3.72 10.73
N ARG A 29 -6.21 -4.34 11.24
CA ARG A 29 -4.92 -4.37 10.54
C ARG A 29 -4.96 -5.38 9.40
N THR A 30 -4.58 -4.93 8.20
CA THR A 30 -4.55 -5.71 6.95
C THR A 30 -3.20 -5.51 6.25
N VAL A 31 -2.83 -6.42 5.35
CA VAL A 31 -1.53 -6.31 4.65
C VAL A 31 -1.48 -5.08 3.74
N GLN A 32 -2.53 -4.86 2.95
CA GLN A 32 -2.67 -3.70 2.06
C GLN A 32 -2.59 -2.38 2.87
N GLY A 33 -3.22 -2.31 4.03
CA GLY A 33 -3.14 -1.14 4.92
C GLY A 33 -1.70 -0.82 5.37
N GLU A 34 -0.89 -1.83 5.67
CA GLU A 34 0.52 -1.63 6.03
C GLU A 34 1.40 -1.25 4.82
N LEU A 35 1.10 -1.80 3.64
CA LEU A 35 1.79 -1.40 2.40
C LEU A 35 1.51 0.07 2.05
N ILE A 36 0.26 0.51 2.17
CA ILE A 36 -0.10 1.93 1.98
C ILE A 36 0.70 2.81 2.97
N LYS A 37 0.75 2.44 4.27
CA LYS A 37 1.54 3.18 5.27
C LYS A 37 3.02 3.25 4.89
N ALA A 38 3.60 2.13 4.45
CA ALA A 38 5.02 2.08 4.06
C ALA A 38 5.30 2.94 2.83
N PHE A 39 4.48 2.83 1.78
CA PHE A 39 4.67 3.60 0.55
C PHE A 39 4.41 5.11 0.74
N THR A 40 3.49 5.50 1.63
CA THR A 40 3.34 6.90 2.04
C THR A 40 4.59 7.41 2.77
N LYS A 41 5.18 6.62 3.68
CA LYS A 41 6.44 6.99 4.36
C LYS A 41 7.62 7.16 3.39
N LEU A 42 7.62 6.42 2.27
CA LEU A 42 8.63 6.53 1.22
C LEU A 42 8.35 7.66 0.22
N ASN A 43 7.27 8.44 0.41
CA ASN A 43 6.78 9.45 -0.55
C ASN A 43 6.46 8.88 -1.95
N TRP A 44 6.08 7.60 -2.02
CA TRP A 44 5.65 6.95 -3.27
C TRP A 44 4.16 7.14 -3.54
N LEU A 45 3.37 7.38 -2.48
CA LEU A 45 1.94 7.66 -2.55
C LEU A 45 1.66 9.07 -2.03
N ASN A 46 0.89 9.84 -2.79
CA ASN A 46 0.31 11.11 -2.33
C ASN A 46 -1.22 10.94 -2.26
N LYS A 47 -1.82 11.39 -1.15
CA LYS A 47 -3.27 11.40 -0.94
C LYS A 47 -4.03 12.15 -2.03
N GLU A 48 -3.43 13.18 -2.62
CA GLU A 48 -4.07 14.02 -3.64
C GLU A 48 -4.09 13.38 -5.03
N SER A 49 -3.17 12.45 -5.30
CA SER A 49 -2.95 11.92 -6.65
C SER A 49 -3.73 10.64 -6.96
N GLY A 50 -4.39 10.04 -5.95
CA GLY A 50 -5.01 8.73 -6.02
C GLY A 50 -3.98 7.60 -6.20
N HIS A 51 -4.33 6.39 -5.77
CA HIS A 51 -3.49 5.20 -5.99
C HIS A 51 -4.33 3.94 -6.10
N ASN A 52 -3.83 2.94 -6.83
CA ASN A 52 -4.56 1.69 -7.11
C ASN A 52 -4.62 0.71 -5.92
N LEU A 53 -4.20 1.15 -4.74
CA LEU A 53 -4.22 0.35 -3.52
C LEU A 53 -5.46 0.58 -2.66
N VAL A 54 -6.41 1.43 -3.04
CA VAL A 54 -7.73 1.60 -2.37
C VAL A 54 -8.75 2.00 -3.41
#